data_AF-A0A949F4I9-F1
#
_entry.id   AF-A0A949F4I9-F1
#
_cell.length_a   1.000
_cell.length_b   1.000
_cell.length_c   1.000
_cell.angle_alpha   90.00
_cell.angle_beta   90.00
_cell.angle_gamma   90.00
#
_symmetry.space_group_name_H-M   'P 1'
#
loop_
_entity.id
_entity.type
_entity.pdbx_description
1 polymer ?
#
loop_
_entity_poly.entity_id
_entity_poly.type
_entity_poly.pdbx_seq_one_letter_code
_entity_poly.pdbx_strand_id
1 'polypeptide(L)'
;MDIKIDKDLLRSWCEMEDSNDYLERMGAFSNNVPEGKFEVLSEEYEQCLKERIAYCKGVLNAYKDAFIYYALAELYNRRDSDESPKYLYKKAVRYYCIKAVRLDRRYAPAWALLAYAYSWIALFGGDTGAMIAGIEVTPIKNETEIENVFSPSLLGKLSEDQKGKLRCIERAIYCIRKTLKIDPSNKAYQLLLKQYCHERNEEYKPENLPRRLM
;
A
#
# COMPACT_ATOMS: atom_id res chain seq x y z
N MET A 1 -13.60 22.57 -23.00
CA MET A 1 -12.24 22.91 -22.51
C MET A 1 -11.57 21.57 -22.27
N ASP A 2 -10.67 21.15 -23.16
CA ASP A 2 -9.96 19.88 -22.99
C ASP A 2 -8.97 20.04 -21.83
N ILE A 3 -9.29 19.45 -20.68
CA ILE A 3 -8.41 19.47 -19.51
C ILE A 3 -7.26 18.52 -19.80
N LYS A 4 -6.17 19.03 -20.38
CA LYS A 4 -4.96 18.23 -20.55
C LYS A 4 -4.40 17.89 -19.18
N ILE A 5 -4.34 16.60 -18.85
CA ILE A 5 -3.73 16.16 -17.59
C ILE A 5 -2.23 16.43 -17.66
N ASP A 6 -1.75 17.23 -16.72
CA ASP A 6 -0.33 17.37 -16.46
C ASP A 6 0.17 16.15 -15.65
N LYS A 7 0.76 15.19 -16.37
CA LYS A 7 1.32 13.97 -15.74
C LYS A 7 2.61 14.26 -14.97
N ASP A 8 3.32 15.34 -15.29
CA ASP A 8 4.54 15.71 -14.58
C ASP A 8 4.20 16.33 -13.23
N LEU A 9 3.14 17.15 -13.18
CA LEU A 9 2.56 17.64 -11.93
C LEU A 9 2.12 16.49 -11.02
N LEU A 10 1.35 15.53 -11.55
CA LEU A 10 0.91 14.38 -10.77
C LEU A 10 2.09 13.52 -10.28
N ARG A 11 3.16 13.38 -11.07
CA ARG A 11 4.37 12.68 -10.66
C ARG A 11 5.06 13.37 -9.50
N SER A 12 5.19 14.70 -9.57
CA SER A 12 5.78 15.49 -8.48
C SER A 12 5.03 15.30 -7.15
N TRP A 13 3.71 15.05 -7.21
CA TRP A 13 2.91 14.78 -6.02
C TRP A 13 3.09 13.36 -5.47
N CYS A 14 3.30 12.36 -6.34
CA CYS A 14 3.68 11.01 -5.92
C CYS A 14 5.07 10.94 -5.29
N GLU A 15 5.93 11.93 -5.57
CA GLU A 15 7.30 12.05 -5.05
C GLU A 15 7.40 13.04 -3.89
N MET A 16 6.27 13.61 -3.44
CA MET A 16 6.23 14.51 -2.29
C MET A 16 6.77 13.81 -1.03
N GLU A 17 7.49 14.56 -0.21
CA GLU A 17 7.91 14.18 1.14
C GLU A 17 6.70 13.79 2.01
N ASP A 18 6.90 12.98 3.04
CA ASP A 18 5.86 12.76 4.05
C ASP A 18 5.77 13.94 5.03
N SER A 19 4.78 13.88 5.95
CA SER A 19 4.54 14.97 6.89
C SER A 19 5.75 15.22 7.80
N ASN A 20 6.42 14.16 8.26
CA ASN A 20 7.56 14.28 9.17
C ASN A 20 8.77 14.87 8.47
N ASP A 21 9.08 14.39 7.26
CA ASP A 21 10.14 14.92 6.41
C ASP A 21 9.89 16.41 6.08
N TYR A 22 8.64 16.76 5.76
CA TYR A 22 8.23 18.16 5.54
C TYR A 22 8.46 19.02 6.79
N LEU A 23 7.97 18.57 7.94
CA LEU A 23 8.07 19.29 9.21
C LEU A 23 9.54 19.44 9.64
N GLU A 24 10.36 18.41 9.46
CA GLU A 24 11.80 18.43 9.73
C GLU A 24 12.51 19.45 8.84
N ARG A 25 12.27 19.41 7.52
CA ARG A 25 12.86 20.36 6.57
C ARG A 25 12.47 21.82 6.87
N MET A 26 11.24 22.03 7.36
CA MET A 26 10.74 23.36 7.75
C MET A 26 11.22 23.80 9.15
N GLY A 27 12.02 22.96 9.81
CA GLY A 27 12.65 23.21 11.10
C GLY A 27 11.67 23.15 12.26
N ALA A 28 10.55 22.44 12.13
CA ALA A 28 9.49 22.35 13.14
C ALA A 28 9.92 21.59 14.40
N PHE A 29 11.01 20.81 14.34
CA PHE A 29 11.58 20.08 15.47
C PHE A 29 12.83 20.73 16.06
N SER A 30 13.16 21.97 15.67
CA SER A 30 14.35 22.66 16.20
C SER A 30 14.12 23.21 17.61
N ASN A 31 15.18 23.33 18.40
CA ASN A 31 15.09 23.76 19.81
C ASN A 31 14.60 25.22 20.00
N ASN A 32 14.51 26.01 18.93
CA ASN A 32 14.13 27.44 18.94
C ASN A 32 12.87 27.70 18.09
N VAL A 33 11.96 26.74 18.00
CA VAL A 33 10.72 26.87 17.22
C VAL A 33 9.73 27.78 17.95
N PRO A 34 9.20 28.83 17.29
CA PRO A 34 8.10 29.61 17.85
C PRO A 34 6.92 28.72 18.22
N GLU A 35 6.31 28.99 19.38
CA GLU A 35 5.08 28.32 19.81
C GLU A 35 4.00 28.41 18.72
N GLY A 36 3.33 27.29 18.42
CA GLY A 36 2.31 27.22 17.35
C GLY A 36 2.85 26.98 15.94
N LYS A 37 4.16 27.07 15.69
CA LYS A 37 4.72 26.88 14.33
C LYS A 37 4.56 25.45 13.82
N PHE A 38 4.63 24.45 14.71
CA PHE A 38 4.41 23.05 14.33
C PHE A 38 2.99 22.84 13.81
N GLU A 39 2.00 23.35 14.55
CA GLU A 39 0.58 23.24 14.23
C GLU A 39 0.27 23.92 12.90
N VAL A 40 0.78 25.13 12.68
CA VAL A 40 0.60 25.86 11.42
C VAL A 40 1.17 25.08 10.24
N LEU A 41 2.41 24.57 10.35
CA LEU A 41 3.03 23.81 9.27
C LEU A 41 2.31 22.47 9.00
N SER A 42 1.82 21.82 10.06
CA SER A 42 1.02 20.59 9.94
C SER A 42 -0.30 20.85 9.22
N GLU A 43 -0.99 21.94 9.58
CA GLU A 43 -2.23 22.37 8.92
C GLU A 43 -2.02 22.74 7.44
N GLU A 44 -0.93 23.45 7.13
CA GLU A 44 -0.54 23.77 5.75
C GLU A 44 -0.30 22.50 4.91
N TYR A 45 0.41 21.53 5.47
CA TYR A 45 0.67 20.25 4.80
C TYR A 45 -0.62 19.47 4.56
N GLU A 46 -1.50 19.37 5.56
CA GLU A 46 -2.81 18.71 5.44
C GLU A 46 -3.72 19.41 4.42
N GLN A 47 -3.71 20.74 4.40
CA GLN A 47 -4.49 21.52 3.43
C GLN A 47 -3.98 21.27 2.00
N CYS A 48 -2.66 21.27 1.81
CA CYS A 48 -2.02 20.94 0.54
C CYS A 48 -2.40 19.52 0.07
N LEU A 49 -2.41 18.52 0.96
CA LEU A 49 -2.88 17.17 0.61
C LEU A 49 -4.35 17.15 0.19
N LYS A 50 -5.23 17.84 0.92
CA LYS A 50 -6.68 17.90 0.61
C LYS A 50 -6.92 18.48 -0.79
N GLU A 51 -6.23 19.56 -1.14
CA GLU A 51 -6.35 20.22 -2.44
C GLU A 51 -5.89 19.31 -3.58
N ARG A 52 -4.74 18.64 -3.42
CA ARG A 52 -4.22 17.69 -4.42
C ARG A 52 -5.15 16.48 -4.59
N ILE A 53 -5.70 15.95 -3.50
CA ILE A 53 -6.70 14.87 -3.56
C ILE A 53 -7.96 15.34 -4.29
N ALA A 54 -8.45 16.56 -4.00
CA ALA A 54 -9.63 17.12 -4.65
C ALA A 54 -9.38 17.30 -6.16
N TYR A 55 -8.22 17.81 -6.55
CA TYR A 55 -7.81 17.91 -7.94
C TYR A 55 -7.80 16.54 -8.62
N CYS A 56 -7.10 15.56 -8.04
CA CYS A 56 -7.01 14.20 -8.59
C CYS A 56 -8.40 13.56 -8.78
N LYS A 57 -9.32 13.75 -7.83
CA LYS A 57 -10.73 13.31 -7.96
C LYS A 57 -11.46 14.03 -9.08
N GLY A 58 -11.25 15.35 -9.23
CA GLY A 58 -11.83 16.15 -10.30
C GLY A 58 -11.39 15.66 -11.69
N VAL A 59 -10.09 15.45 -11.89
CA VAL A 59 -9.57 14.96 -13.18
C VAL A 59 -9.91 13.49 -13.43
N LEU A 60 -10.05 12.66 -12.38
CA LEU A 60 -10.45 11.26 -12.51
C LEU A 60 -11.85 11.10 -13.10
N ASN A 61 -12.77 12.02 -12.82
CA ASN A 61 -14.11 12.03 -13.40
C ASN A 61 -14.06 12.22 -14.93
N ALA A 62 -13.08 12.98 -15.42
CA ALA A 62 -12.87 13.22 -16.84
C ALA A 62 -12.00 12.15 -17.51
N TYR A 63 -11.06 11.55 -16.76
CA TYR A 63 -10.05 10.63 -17.29
C TYR A 63 -9.85 9.42 -16.38
N LYS A 64 -10.27 8.25 -16.86
CA LYS A 64 -10.04 6.96 -16.17
C LYS A 64 -8.63 6.45 -16.48
N ASP A 65 -7.62 7.01 -15.83
CA ASP A 65 -6.20 6.67 -16.01
C ASP A 65 -5.63 5.96 -14.76
N ALA A 66 -4.85 4.90 -14.96
CA ALA A 66 -4.22 4.13 -13.89
C ALA A 66 -3.30 4.99 -13.01
N PHE A 67 -2.61 5.95 -13.62
CA PHE A 67 -1.69 6.87 -12.94
C PHE A 67 -2.41 7.81 -11.98
N ILE A 68 -3.59 8.33 -12.35
CA ILE A 68 -4.39 9.20 -11.47
C ILE A 68 -4.88 8.40 -10.26
N TYR A 69 -5.31 7.16 -10.48
CA TYR A 69 -5.66 6.27 -9.39
C TYR A 69 -4.49 6.01 -8.45
N TYR A 70 -3.29 5.77 -8.99
CA TYR A 70 -2.10 5.61 -8.15
C TYR A 70 -1.73 6.90 -7.40
N ALA A 71 -1.78 8.07 -8.05
CA ALA A 71 -1.52 9.35 -7.39
C ALA A 71 -2.48 9.61 -6.23
N LEU A 72 -3.76 9.24 -6.37
CA LEU A 72 -4.70 9.26 -5.24
C LEU A 72 -4.26 8.33 -4.11
N ALA A 73 -3.85 7.11 -4.44
CA ALA A 73 -3.38 6.16 -3.44
C ALA A 73 -2.15 6.69 -2.67
N GLU A 74 -1.18 7.28 -3.37
CA GLU A 74 0.01 7.90 -2.80
C GLU A 74 -0.31 9.09 -1.87
N LEU A 75 -1.21 9.98 -2.30
CA LEU A 75 -1.66 11.10 -1.47
C LEU A 75 -2.42 10.64 -0.22
N TYR A 76 -3.26 9.61 -0.34
CA TYR A 76 -3.92 9.00 0.81
C TYR A 76 -2.95 8.26 1.72
N ASN A 77 -1.87 7.72 1.20
CA ASN A 77 -0.86 7.03 2.00
C ASN A 77 -0.07 8.00 2.89
N ARG A 78 0.20 9.21 2.37
CA ARG A 78 0.89 10.33 3.04
C ARG A 78 0.11 11.03 4.14
N ARG A 79 -1.20 10.81 4.16
CA ARG A 79 -2.08 11.34 5.20
C ARG A 79 -1.91 10.50 6.46
N ASP A 80 -0.75 10.64 7.08
CA ASP A 80 -0.37 9.97 8.32
C ASP A 80 -0.82 10.84 9.49
N SER A 81 -2.14 10.98 9.64
CA SER A 81 -2.70 11.57 10.84
C SER A 81 -2.89 10.43 11.84
N ASP A 82 -1.92 10.29 12.74
CA ASP A 82 -2.12 9.60 14.01
C ASP A 82 -3.44 10.07 14.65
N GLU A 83 -4.20 9.13 15.20
CA GLU A 83 -5.38 9.37 16.04
C GLU A 83 -6.74 9.74 15.39
N SER A 84 -7.14 9.08 14.29
CA SER A 84 -8.58 8.94 13.99
C SER A 84 -9.03 7.47 13.96
N PRO A 85 -10.12 7.12 14.68
CA PRO A 85 -10.53 5.74 14.84
C PRO A 85 -11.02 5.18 13.51
N LYS A 86 -10.26 4.20 12.99
CA LYS A 86 -10.55 3.27 11.87
C LYS A 86 -10.01 3.71 10.51
N TYR A 87 -8.82 3.22 10.13
CA TYR A 87 -8.52 2.52 8.85
C TYR A 87 -8.95 3.12 7.49
N LEU A 88 -9.52 4.33 7.42
CA LEU A 88 -10.19 4.84 6.23
C LEU A 88 -9.20 5.19 5.12
N TYR A 89 -8.05 5.77 5.48
CA TYR A 89 -7.04 6.14 4.48
C TYR A 89 -6.36 4.92 3.88
N LYS A 90 -5.92 3.93 4.68
CA LYS A 90 -5.35 2.69 4.10
C LYS A 90 -6.39 1.87 3.31
N LYS A 91 -7.69 1.96 3.66
CA LYS A 91 -8.78 1.44 2.79
C LYS A 91 -8.89 2.21 1.47
N ALA A 92 -8.72 3.53 1.48
CA ALA A 92 -8.67 4.35 0.27
C ALA A 92 -7.44 4.04 -0.58
N VAL A 93 -6.24 3.92 0.03
CA VAL A 93 -5.01 3.47 -0.63
C VAL A 93 -5.27 2.14 -1.35
N ARG A 94 -5.80 1.13 -0.63
CA ARG A 94 -6.15 -0.16 -1.20
C ARG A 94 -7.14 -0.04 -2.36
N TYR A 95 -8.21 0.72 -2.20
CA TYR A 95 -9.23 0.91 -3.23
C TYR A 95 -8.62 1.49 -4.51
N TYR A 96 -7.82 2.55 -4.38
CA TYR A 96 -7.25 3.24 -5.53
C TYR A 96 -6.13 2.44 -6.19
N CYS A 97 -5.29 1.73 -5.43
CA CYS A 97 -4.34 0.79 -6.02
C CYS A 97 -5.04 -0.33 -6.80
N ILE A 98 -6.14 -0.90 -6.28
CA ILE A 98 -6.93 -1.91 -7.01
C ILE A 98 -7.44 -1.33 -8.34
N LYS A 99 -7.93 -0.10 -8.34
CA LYS A 99 -8.38 0.57 -9.56
C LYS A 99 -7.24 0.79 -10.55
N ALA A 100 -6.07 1.22 -10.07
CA ALA A 100 -4.87 1.39 -10.89
C ALA A 100 -4.43 0.07 -11.54
N VAL A 101 -4.26 -1.01 -10.77
CA VAL A 101 -3.78 -2.31 -11.31
C VAL A 101 -4.81 -3.01 -12.20
N ARG A 102 -6.10 -2.68 -12.06
CA ARG A 102 -7.16 -3.16 -12.95
C ARG A 102 -7.10 -2.49 -14.32
N LEU A 103 -6.68 -1.23 -14.37
CA LEU A 103 -6.47 -0.50 -15.63
C LEU A 103 -5.11 -0.84 -16.25
N ASP A 104 -4.05 -0.92 -15.43
CA ASP A 104 -2.72 -1.31 -15.87
C ASP A 104 -2.11 -2.36 -14.93
N ARG A 105 -2.18 -3.62 -15.35
CA ARG A 105 -1.63 -4.76 -14.60
C ARG A 105 -0.11 -4.76 -14.53
N ARG A 106 0.59 -3.98 -15.37
CA ARG A 106 2.04 -3.85 -15.39
C ARG A 106 2.53 -2.67 -14.56
N TYR A 107 1.63 -1.94 -13.89
CA TYR A 107 2.02 -0.80 -13.08
C TYR A 107 2.57 -1.22 -11.70
N ALA A 108 3.86 -1.51 -11.65
CA ALA A 108 4.56 -2.00 -10.45
C ALA A 108 4.38 -1.12 -9.20
N PRO A 109 4.43 0.23 -9.28
CA PRO A 109 4.25 1.07 -8.09
C PRO A 109 2.90 0.86 -7.40
N ALA A 110 1.83 0.63 -8.17
CA ALA A 110 0.51 0.36 -7.60
C ALA A 110 0.43 -1.03 -6.93
N TRP A 111 1.10 -2.05 -7.49
CA TRP A 111 1.21 -3.36 -6.83
C TRP A 111 2.00 -3.28 -5.52
N ALA A 112 3.09 -2.53 -5.52
CA ALA A 112 3.91 -2.26 -4.35
C ALA A 112 3.09 -1.60 -3.24
N LEU A 113 2.46 -0.46 -3.54
CA LEU A 113 1.65 0.27 -2.56
C LEU A 113 0.42 -0.54 -2.09
N LEU A 114 -0.15 -1.40 -2.94
CA LEU A 114 -1.20 -2.32 -2.56
C LEU A 114 -0.72 -3.38 -1.56
N ALA A 115 0.48 -3.93 -1.74
CA ALA A 115 1.10 -4.84 -0.78
C ALA A 115 1.24 -4.17 0.59
N TYR A 116 1.78 -2.96 0.62
CA TYR A 116 1.92 -2.16 1.83
C TYR A 116 0.59 -1.94 2.53
N ALA A 117 -0.45 -1.54 1.79
CA ALA A 117 -1.79 -1.34 2.35
C ALA A 117 -2.36 -2.62 2.97
N TYR A 118 -2.13 -3.80 2.36
CA TYR A 118 -2.56 -5.06 2.93
C TYR A 118 -1.77 -5.47 4.18
N SER A 119 -0.45 -5.29 4.19
CA SER A 119 0.38 -5.55 5.37
C SER A 119 -0.04 -4.66 6.55
N TRP A 120 -0.31 -3.37 6.30
CA TRP A 120 -0.79 -2.43 7.32
C TRP A 120 -2.16 -2.82 7.89
N ILE A 121 -3.10 -3.20 7.02
CA ILE A 121 -4.42 -3.66 7.46
C ILE A 121 -4.31 -4.93 8.34
N ALA A 122 -3.30 -5.78 8.11
CA ALA A 122 -3.04 -6.94 8.95
C ALA A 122 -2.40 -6.57 10.31
N LEU A 123 -1.35 -5.72 10.29
CA LEU A 123 -0.56 -5.31 11.47
C LEU A 123 -1.38 -4.59 12.53
N PHE A 124 -2.20 -3.61 12.13
CA PHE A 124 -3.06 -2.90 13.08
C PHE A 124 -4.30 -3.70 13.50
N GLY A 125 -4.47 -4.89 12.93
CA GLY A 125 -5.34 -5.89 13.49
C GLY A 125 -4.72 -6.62 14.69
N GLY A 126 -3.41 -6.82 14.75
CA GLY A 126 -2.70 -7.54 15.81
C GLY A 126 -1.36 -8.11 15.34
N ASP A 127 -0.56 -8.59 16.30
CA ASP A 127 0.85 -8.99 16.12
C ASP A 127 1.04 -10.08 15.04
N THR A 128 1.66 -9.72 13.91
CA THR A 128 1.69 -10.55 12.69
C THR A 128 2.62 -11.75 12.78
N GLY A 129 3.71 -11.67 13.56
CA GLY A 129 4.74 -12.70 13.63
C GLY A 129 4.24 -14.02 14.26
N ALA A 130 3.37 -13.93 15.26
CA ALA A 130 2.79 -15.10 15.92
C ALA A 130 1.66 -15.77 15.11
N MET A 131 1.01 -15.03 14.21
CA MET A 131 -0.14 -15.54 13.44
C MET A 131 0.25 -16.37 12.22
N ILE A 132 1.47 -16.18 11.67
CA ILE A 132 1.89 -16.81 10.41
C ILE A 132 2.68 -18.12 10.65
N ALA A 133 3.27 -18.28 11.84
CA ALA A 133 4.09 -19.43 12.19
C ALA A 133 3.28 -20.75 12.14
N GLY A 134 3.70 -21.66 11.25
CA GLY A 134 3.15 -23.03 11.15
C GLY A 134 1.86 -23.17 10.33
N ILE A 135 1.47 -22.17 9.55
CA ILE A 135 0.30 -22.26 8.66
C ILE A 135 0.74 -22.74 7.26
N GLU A 136 0.31 -23.94 6.86
CA GLU A 136 0.33 -24.37 5.46
C GLU A 136 -0.71 -23.57 4.68
N VAL A 137 -0.26 -22.69 3.79
CA VAL A 137 -1.14 -21.85 2.98
C VAL A 137 -0.97 -22.19 1.51
N THR A 138 -2.09 -22.39 0.83
CA THR A 138 -2.11 -22.62 -0.62
C THR A 138 -1.72 -21.33 -1.34
N PRO A 139 -0.68 -21.30 -2.19
CA PRO A 139 -0.27 -20.08 -2.89
C PRO A 139 -1.40 -19.52 -3.76
N ILE A 140 -1.81 -18.27 -3.52
CA ILE A 140 -2.80 -17.58 -4.36
C ILE A 140 -2.22 -17.38 -5.77
N LYS A 141 -2.81 -18.01 -6.78
CA LYS A 141 -2.44 -17.85 -8.19
C LYS A 141 -3.29 -16.79 -8.89
N ASN A 142 -4.51 -16.53 -8.43
CA ASN A 142 -5.45 -15.54 -8.98
C ASN A 142 -6.32 -14.89 -7.90
N GLU A 143 -6.94 -13.74 -8.20
CA GLU A 143 -7.80 -13.00 -7.23
C GLU A 143 -9.02 -13.82 -6.74
N THR A 144 -9.43 -14.85 -7.47
CA THR A 144 -10.58 -15.72 -7.15
C THR A 144 -10.24 -16.83 -6.15
N GLU A 145 -8.96 -17.21 -5.99
CA GLU A 145 -8.52 -18.22 -5.03
C GLU A 145 -8.42 -17.68 -3.58
N ILE A 146 -8.64 -16.37 -3.40
CA ILE A 146 -8.52 -15.66 -2.14
C ILE A 146 -9.52 -16.16 -1.06
N GLU A 147 -10.62 -16.78 -1.47
CA GLU A 147 -11.62 -17.31 -0.53
C GLU A 147 -11.23 -18.69 0.02
N ASN A 148 -10.30 -19.40 -0.63
CA ASN A 148 -9.93 -20.79 -0.34
C ASN A 148 -8.46 -20.94 0.11
N VAL A 149 -7.87 -19.88 0.65
CA VAL A 149 -6.41 -19.78 0.88
C VAL A 149 -5.93 -20.70 1.99
N PHE A 150 -6.79 -21.03 2.95
CA PHE A 150 -6.43 -21.81 4.14
C PHE A 150 -6.95 -23.25 4.04
N SER A 151 -6.21 -24.20 4.60
CA SER A 151 -6.72 -25.54 4.76
C SER A 151 -7.97 -25.53 5.67
N PRO A 152 -9.01 -26.34 5.37
CA PRO A 152 -10.23 -26.39 6.18
C PRO A 152 -9.99 -26.72 7.66
N SER A 153 -8.93 -27.48 7.98
CA SER A 153 -8.57 -27.86 9.36
C SER A 153 -8.08 -26.69 10.20
N LEU A 154 -7.63 -25.59 9.58
CA LEU A 154 -7.10 -24.39 10.23
C LEU A 154 -8.17 -23.30 10.36
N LEU A 155 -9.09 -23.20 9.40
CA LEU A 155 -10.26 -22.30 9.46
C LEU A 155 -11.19 -22.61 10.65
N GLY A 156 -11.23 -23.85 11.13
CA GLY A 156 -12.04 -24.21 12.30
C GLY A 156 -11.50 -23.71 13.64
N LYS A 157 -10.21 -23.32 13.72
CA LYS A 157 -9.53 -22.96 14.98
C LYS A 157 -9.29 -21.47 15.16
N LEU A 158 -9.45 -20.69 14.10
CA LEU A 158 -9.18 -19.25 14.10
C LEU A 158 -10.46 -18.45 14.30
N SER A 159 -10.36 -17.32 15.02
CA SER A 159 -11.43 -16.32 15.05
C SER A 159 -11.61 -15.68 13.67
N GLU A 160 -12.79 -15.09 13.40
CA GLU A 160 -13.04 -14.38 12.14
C GLU A 160 -12.08 -13.21 11.91
N ASP A 161 -11.64 -12.57 13.00
CA ASP A 161 -10.64 -11.51 12.98
C ASP A 161 -9.26 -12.03 12.55
N GLN A 162 -8.80 -13.15 13.11
CA GLN A 162 -7.56 -13.82 12.69
C GLN A 162 -7.60 -14.24 11.22
N LYS A 163 -8.72 -14.80 10.76
CA LYS A 163 -8.91 -15.13 9.33
C LYS A 163 -8.85 -13.88 8.45
N GLY A 164 -9.41 -12.76 8.91
CA GLY A 164 -9.35 -11.47 8.22
C GLY A 164 -7.91 -10.98 8.01
N LYS A 165 -7.08 -11.06 9.05
CA LYS A 165 -5.66 -10.65 9.01
C LYS A 165 -4.84 -11.53 8.09
N LEU A 166 -4.98 -12.85 8.21
CA LEU A 166 -4.28 -13.78 7.33
C LEU A 166 -4.65 -13.55 5.87
N ARG A 167 -5.93 -13.34 5.54
CA ARG A 167 -6.33 -12.96 4.17
C ARG A 167 -5.64 -11.69 3.67
N CYS A 168 -5.34 -10.74 4.56
CA CYS A 168 -4.60 -9.54 4.19
C CYS A 168 -3.12 -9.84 3.95
N ILE A 169 -2.47 -10.62 4.81
CA ILE A 169 -1.07 -11.05 4.62
C ILE A 169 -0.90 -11.78 3.27
N GLU A 170 -1.81 -12.69 2.95
CA GLU A 170 -1.74 -13.45 1.70
C GLU A 170 -1.91 -12.59 0.46
N ARG A 171 -2.79 -11.58 0.55
CA ARG A 171 -2.93 -10.57 -0.49
C ARG A 171 -1.68 -9.69 -0.59
N ALA A 172 -1.01 -9.37 0.52
CA ALA A 172 0.25 -8.66 0.51
C ALA A 172 1.32 -9.47 -0.23
N ILE A 173 1.53 -10.74 0.14
CA ILE A 173 2.47 -11.66 -0.51
C ILE A 173 2.20 -11.79 -2.01
N TYR A 174 0.94 -11.93 -2.41
CA TYR A 174 0.55 -11.94 -3.82
C TYR A 174 0.96 -10.66 -4.54
N CYS A 175 0.68 -9.49 -3.95
CA CYS A 175 1.04 -8.20 -4.53
C CYS A 175 2.57 -8.03 -4.62
N ILE A 176 3.33 -8.45 -3.61
CA ILE A 176 4.80 -8.46 -3.63
C ILE A 176 5.32 -9.31 -4.79
N ARG A 177 4.78 -10.52 -4.97
CA ARG A 177 5.14 -11.40 -6.11
C ARG A 177 4.82 -10.75 -7.45
N LYS A 178 3.71 -10.00 -7.58
CA LYS A 178 3.39 -9.25 -8.80
C LYS A 178 4.36 -8.11 -9.04
N THR A 179 4.69 -7.33 -8.01
CA THR A 179 5.70 -6.28 -8.08
C THR A 179 7.03 -6.84 -8.56
N LEU A 180 7.54 -7.90 -7.92
CA LEU A 180 8.82 -8.51 -8.26
C LEU A 180 8.83 -9.20 -9.64
N LYS A 181 7.67 -9.60 -10.17
CA LYS A 181 7.57 -10.06 -11.57
C LYS A 181 7.82 -8.92 -12.56
N ILE A 182 7.42 -7.70 -12.22
CA ILE A 182 7.51 -6.52 -13.10
C ILE A 182 8.84 -5.79 -12.88
N ASP A 183 9.23 -5.60 -11.61
CA ASP A 183 10.47 -4.99 -11.15
C ASP A 183 11.25 -5.98 -10.26
N PRO A 184 12.00 -6.92 -10.86
CA PRO A 184 12.77 -7.90 -10.11
C PRO A 184 13.92 -7.28 -9.31
N SER A 185 14.35 -6.07 -9.64
CA SER A 185 15.46 -5.38 -8.95
C SER A 185 15.08 -4.80 -7.58
N ASN A 186 13.79 -4.82 -7.22
CA ASN A 186 13.32 -4.18 -6.01
C ASN A 186 13.75 -4.92 -4.72
N LYS A 187 14.90 -4.51 -4.16
CA LYS A 187 15.52 -5.16 -2.99
C LYS A 187 14.64 -5.15 -1.74
N ALA A 188 13.88 -4.07 -1.51
CA ALA A 188 12.99 -3.96 -0.35
C ALA A 188 11.91 -5.04 -0.39
N TYR A 189 11.25 -5.22 -1.54
CA TYR A 189 10.24 -6.26 -1.71
C TYR A 189 10.80 -7.68 -1.75
N GLN A 190 12.05 -7.86 -2.22
CA GLN A 190 12.74 -9.14 -2.08
C GLN A 190 12.97 -9.52 -0.61
N LEU A 191 13.45 -8.57 0.21
CA LEU A 191 13.64 -8.79 1.65
C LEU A 191 12.31 -9.11 2.34
N LEU A 192 11.26 -8.34 2.04
CA LEU A 192 9.94 -8.55 2.63
C LEU A 192 9.35 -9.91 2.25
N LEU A 193 9.51 -10.34 0.98
CA LEU A 193 9.08 -11.68 0.56
C LEU A 193 9.88 -12.79 1.29
N LYS A 194 11.18 -12.61 1.49
CA LYS A 194 12.01 -13.56 2.25
C LYS A 194 11.56 -13.69 3.70
N GLN A 195 11.21 -12.58 4.35
CA GLN A 195 10.66 -12.60 5.71
C GLN A 195 9.36 -13.40 5.78
N TYR A 196 8.40 -13.12 4.88
CA TYR A 196 7.16 -13.90 4.84
C TYR A 196 7.39 -15.39 4.54
N CYS A 197 8.31 -15.73 3.64
CA CYS A 197 8.67 -17.13 3.38
C CYS A 197 9.27 -17.79 4.62
N HIS A 198 10.18 -17.11 5.34
CA HIS A 198 10.77 -17.61 6.57
C HIS A 198 9.72 -17.87 7.65
N GLU A 199 8.82 -16.92 7.90
CA GLU A 199 7.72 -17.06 8.88
C GLU A 199 6.79 -18.23 8.56
N ARG A 200 6.64 -18.58 7.27
CA ARG A 200 5.82 -19.69 6.78
C ARG A 200 6.57 -21.03 6.67
N ASN A 201 7.85 -21.09 7.03
CA ASN A 201 8.72 -22.24 6.74
C ASN A 201 8.74 -22.63 5.25
N GLU A 202 8.59 -21.66 4.35
CA GLU A 202 8.66 -21.84 2.90
C GLU A 202 10.06 -21.53 2.38
N GLU A 203 10.52 -22.31 1.40
CA GLU A 203 11.75 -22.01 0.69
C GLU A 203 11.54 -20.79 -0.23
N TYR A 204 12.30 -19.72 0.00
CA TYR A 204 12.33 -18.58 -0.91
C TYR A 204 12.98 -18.99 -2.24
N LYS A 205 12.17 -19.13 -3.29
CA LYS A 205 12.64 -19.37 -4.66
C LYS A 205 12.40 -18.14 -5.53
N PRO A 206 13.46 -17.42 -5.97
CA PRO A 206 13.34 -16.35 -6.97
C PRO A 206 12.63 -16.82 -8.26
N GLU A 207 12.73 -18.12 -8.53
CA GLU A 207 12.25 -18.83 -9.72
C GLU A 207 10.72 -19.03 -9.75
N ASN A 208 10.06 -18.93 -8.58
CA ASN A 208 8.60 -18.97 -8.46
C ASN A 208 7.93 -17.64 -8.81
N LEU A 209 8.72 -16.61 -9.16
CA LEU A 209 8.21 -15.44 -9.87
C LEU A 209 7.81 -15.92 -11.28
N PRO A 210 6.53 -15.78 -11.69
CA PRO A 210 6.11 -16.30 -12.99
C PRO A 210 6.98 -15.64 -14.07
N ARG A 211 7.68 -16.45 -14.87
CA ARG A 211 8.60 -15.97 -15.91
C ARG A 211 7.92 -14.90 -16.77
N ARG A 212 8.72 -13.91 -17.20
CA ARG A 212 8.33 -12.78 -18.05
C ARG A 212 7.24 -13.22 -19.03
N LEU A 213 6.08 -12.56 -19.00
CA LEU A 213 5.24 -12.53 -20.20
C LEU A 213 5.99 -11.61 -21.15
N MET A 214 6.87 -12.20 -21.97
CA MET A 214 7.34 -11.58 -23.20
C MET A 214 6.12 -11.23 -24.06
#